data_AF-A0A316VXN1-F1
#
_entry.id   AF-A0A316VXN1-F1
#
_cell.length_a   1.000
_cell.length_b   1.000
_cell.length_c   1.000
_cell.angle_alpha   90.00
_cell.angle_beta   90.00
_cell.angle_gamma   90.00
#
_symmetry.space_group_name_H-M   'P 1'
#
loop_
_entity.id
_entity.type
_entity.pdbx_description
1 polymer ?
#
loop_
_entity_poly.entity_id
_entity_poly.type
_entity_poly.pdbx_seq_one_letter_code
_entity_poly.pdbx_strand_id
1 'polypeptide(L)'
;MVLGRVAHYAVDAALLATALAGVKRQSGWTPDVARIPNETARSITTWYLGSGEFLFDSTVGFAHASSFFVKTDPTADAATSIAKQALKAAKKEGEQRGWFN
;
A
#
# COMPACT_ATOMS: atom_id res chain seq x y z
N MET A 1 5.21 -8.77 33.51
CA MET A 1 3.84 -8.20 33.46
C MET A 1 3.78 -6.74 32.94
N VAL A 2 4.91 -6.02 32.78
CA VAL A 2 4.92 -4.62 32.29
C VAL A 2 5.53 -4.50 30.89
N LEU A 3 6.62 -5.23 30.60
CA LEU A 3 7.33 -5.15 29.31
C LEU A 3 6.45 -5.48 28.10
N GLY A 4 5.60 -6.51 28.20
CA GLY A 4 4.67 -6.88 27.12
C GLY A 4 3.62 -5.80 26.81
N ARG A 5 3.15 -5.07 27.83
CA ARG A 5 2.19 -3.97 27.63
C ARG A 5 2.83 -2.75 26.99
N VAL A 6 4.04 -2.40 27.41
CA VAL A 6 4.81 -1.31 26.81
C VAL A 6 5.10 -1.61 25.34
N ALA A 7 5.55 -2.84 25.03
CA ALA A 7 5.78 -3.26 23.65
C ALA A 7 4.49 -3.18 22.82
N HIS A 8 3.35 -3.62 23.36
CA HIS A 8 2.07 -3.54 22.67
C HIS A 8 1.67 -2.09 22.36
N TYR A 9 1.73 -1.18 23.35
CA TYR A 9 1.42 0.23 23.13
C TYR A 9 2.39 0.91 22.17
N ALA A 10 3.66 0.50 22.16
CA ALA A 10 4.61 1.00 21.17
C ALA A 10 4.26 0.54 19.75
N VAL A 11 3.83 -0.71 19.58
CA VAL A 11 3.34 -1.24 18.30
C VAL A 11 2.07 -0.51 17.88
N ASP A 12 1.11 -0.33 18.78
CA ASP A 12 -0.14 0.38 18.47
C ASP A 12 0.12 1.83 18.06
N ALA A 13 1.03 2.51 18.76
CA ALA A 13 1.45 3.85 18.41
C ALA A 13 2.13 3.86 17.02
N ALA A 14 3.02 2.92 16.74
CA ALA A 14 3.65 2.82 15.41
C ALA A 14 2.62 2.59 14.29
N LEU A 15 1.61 1.73 14.54
CA LEU A 15 0.52 1.47 13.59
C LEU A 15 -0.33 2.72 13.36
N LEU A 16 -0.70 3.43 14.42
CA LEU A 16 -1.46 4.68 14.32
C LEU A 16 -0.68 5.77 13.57
N ALA A 17 0.62 5.93 13.86
CA ALA A 17 1.48 6.86 13.13
C ALA A 17 1.56 6.52 11.64
N THR A 18 1.73 5.23 11.31
CA THR A 18 1.80 4.75 9.93
C THR A 18 0.45 4.96 9.19
N ALA A 19 -0.67 4.73 9.87
CA ALA A 19 -2.00 4.97 9.31
C ALA A 19 -2.21 6.47 9.00
N LEU A 20 -1.82 7.36 9.92
CA LEU A 20 -1.89 8.81 9.69
C LEU A 20 -0.97 9.26 8.54
N ALA A 21 0.22 8.66 8.41
CA ALA A 21 1.10 8.89 7.27
C ALA A 21 0.44 8.46 5.95
N GLY A 22 -0.26 7.33 5.93
CA GLY A 22 -1.05 6.87 4.78
C GLY A 22 -2.16 7.86 4.39
N VAL A 23 -2.91 8.37 5.37
CA VAL A 23 -3.94 9.41 5.14
C VAL A 23 -3.31 10.66 4.51
N LYS A 24 -2.19 11.14 5.05
CA LYS A 24 -1.46 12.28 4.49
C LYS A 24 -1.01 12.05 3.05
N ARG A 25 -0.50 10.85 2.73
CA ARG A 25 -0.02 10.48 1.39
C ARG A 25 -1.15 10.37 0.35
N GLN A 26 -2.30 9.84 0.75
CA GLN A 26 -3.41 9.60 -0.17
C GLN A 26 -4.33 10.81 -0.34
N SER A 27 -4.54 11.57 0.73
CA SER A 27 -5.49 12.69 0.75
C SER A 27 -4.83 14.07 0.70
N GLY A 28 -3.55 14.18 1.10
CA GLY A 28 -2.86 15.45 1.29
C GLY A 28 -3.14 16.14 2.63
N TRP A 29 -4.01 15.59 3.48
CA TRP A 29 -4.37 16.18 4.77
C TRP A 29 -3.38 15.76 5.85
N THR A 30 -2.86 16.73 6.60
CA THR A 30 -1.94 16.50 7.72
C THR A 30 -2.54 17.00 9.03
N PRO A 31 -2.29 16.33 10.17
CA PRO A 31 -2.61 16.87 11.48
C PRO A 31 -1.92 18.23 11.69
N ASP A 32 -2.66 19.20 12.19
CA ASP A 32 -2.14 20.54 12.46
C ASP A 32 -1.43 20.57 13.82
N VAL A 33 -0.11 20.37 13.80
CA VAL A 33 0.74 20.38 14.99
C VAL A 33 0.99 21.80 15.52
N ALA A 34 0.75 22.84 14.72
CA ALA A 34 0.95 24.24 15.14
C ALA A 34 -0.10 24.69 16.16
N ARG A 35 -1.27 24.04 16.18
CA ARG A 35 -2.32 24.26 17.19
C ARG A 35 -1.97 23.76 18.58
N ILE A 36 -0.90 22.96 18.73
CA ILE A 36 -0.45 22.47 20.04
C ILE A 36 0.34 23.61 20.71
N PRO A 37 -0.15 24.17 21.85
CA PRO A 37 0.48 25.33 22.49
C PRO A 37 1.80 24.99 23.19
N ASN A 38 1.97 23.73 23.63
CA ASN A 38 3.16 23.27 24.31
C ASN A 38 4.24 22.82 23.29
N GLU A 39 5.43 23.41 23.37
CA GLU A 39 6.54 23.12 22.45
C GLU A 39 7.03 21.68 22.53
N THR A 40 7.15 21.12 23.73
CA THR A 40 7.57 19.72 23.94
C THR A 40 6.57 18.75 23.35
N ALA A 41 5.28 18.95 23.59
CA ALA A 41 4.21 18.13 23.03
C ALA A 41 4.17 18.24 21.50
N ARG A 42 4.40 19.44 20.95
CA ARG A 42 4.53 19.66 19.52
C ARG A 42 5.71 18.88 18.94
N SER A 43 6.89 18.96 19.55
CA SER A 43 8.09 18.25 19.11
C SER A 43 7.89 16.73 19.11
N ILE A 44 7.33 16.17 20.20
CA ILE A 44 7.01 14.75 20.30
C ILE A 44 6.02 14.34 19.22
N THR A 45 4.97 15.13 18.99
CA THR A 45 3.96 14.84 17.96
C THR A 45 4.56 14.89 16.56
N THR A 46 5.40 15.88 16.26
CA THR A 46 6.12 15.98 14.98
C THR A 46 7.02 14.77 14.76
N TRP A 47 7.79 14.37 15.77
CA TRP A 47 8.65 13.19 15.71
C TRP A 47 7.84 11.90 15.52
N TYR A 48 6.72 11.77 16.22
CA TYR A 48 5.82 10.63 16.13
C TYR A 48 5.16 10.51 14.75
N LEU A 49 4.67 11.62 14.18
CA LEU A 49 4.11 11.62 12.81
C LEU A 49 5.20 11.33 11.77
N GLY A 50 6.41 11.88 11.97
CA GLY A 50 7.56 11.62 11.10
C GLY A 50 8.02 10.16 11.13
N SER A 51 7.99 9.50 12.30
CA SER A 51 8.33 8.08 12.40
C SER A 51 7.32 7.20 11.65
N GLY A 52 6.03 7.56 11.69
CA GLY A 52 4.98 6.93 10.88
C GLY A 52 5.22 7.04 9.37
N GLU A 53 5.69 8.20 8.90
CA GLU A 53 6.05 8.39 7.48
C GLU A 53 7.23 7.51 7.07
N PHE A 54 8.27 7.43 7.92
CA PHE A 54 9.40 6.55 7.67
C PHE A 54 9.01 5.07 7.63
N LEU A 55 8.16 4.62 8.56
CA LEU A 55 7.63 3.25 8.56
C LEU A 55 6.81 2.99 7.29
N PHE A 56 5.90 3.90 6.93
CA PHE A 56 5.11 3.79 5.72
C PHE A 56 6.00 3.64 4.48
N ASP A 57 7.00 4.50 4.31
CA ASP A 57 7.94 4.43 3.20
C ASP A 57 8.73 3.13 3.17
N SER A 58 9.16 2.65 4.34
CA SER A 58 9.86 1.37 4.46
C SER A 58 8.97 0.20 4.04
N THR A 59 7.69 0.21 4.42
CA THR A 59 6.73 -0.84 4.03
C THR A 59 6.45 -0.83 2.52
N VAL A 60 6.31 0.36 1.92
CA VAL A 60 6.13 0.50 0.47
C VAL A 60 7.40 0.06 -0.28
N GLY A 61 8.57 0.44 0.21
CA GLY A 61 9.86 -0.01 -0.33
C GLY A 61 10.01 -1.53 -0.28
N PHE A 62 9.64 -2.14 0.84
CA PHE A 62 9.60 -3.60 0.98
C PHE A 62 8.61 -4.25 0.01
N ALA A 63 7.41 -3.68 -0.14
CA ALA A 63 6.42 -4.16 -1.09
C ALA A 63 6.95 -4.11 -2.53
N HIS A 64 7.62 -3.02 -2.92
CA HIS A 64 8.24 -2.89 -4.24
C HIS A 64 9.39 -3.89 -4.48
N ALA A 65 10.17 -4.22 -3.45
CA ALA A 65 11.30 -5.14 -3.57
C ALA A 65 10.90 -6.62 -3.48
N SER A 66 9.68 -6.89 -3.02
CA SER A 66 9.21 -8.24 -2.72
C SER A 66 8.48 -8.86 -3.90
N SER A 67 8.74 -10.15 -4.16
CA SER A 67 7.99 -10.94 -5.15
C SER A 67 6.56 -11.28 -4.71
N PHE A 68 6.21 -11.03 -3.44
CA PHE A 68 4.86 -11.26 -2.92
C PHE A 68 3.87 -10.16 -3.33
N PHE A 69 4.35 -9.01 -3.83
CA PHE A 69 3.49 -7.92 -4.27
C PHE A 69 3.61 -7.74 -5.78
N VAL A 70 2.46 -7.57 -6.43
CA VAL A 70 2.38 -7.25 -7.85
C VAL A 70 1.69 -5.91 -7.99
N LYS A 71 2.24 -5.04 -8.84
CA LYS A 71 1.58 -3.78 -9.19
C LYS A 71 0.36 -4.11 -10.05
N THR A 72 -0.84 -3.88 -9.51
CA THR A 72 -2.07 -3.91 -10.30
C THR A 72 -2.10 -2.68 -11.19
N ASP A 73 -2.03 -2.88 -12.50
CA ASP A 73 -2.24 -1.82 -13.48
C ASP A 73 -3.51 -2.17 -14.25
N PRO A 74 -4.64 -1.49 -13.96
CA PRO A 74 -5.93 -1.80 -14.58
C PRO A 74 -5.87 -1.77 -16.10
N THR A 75 -4.98 -0.97 -16.68
CA THR A 75 -4.82 -0.85 -18.13
C THR A 75 -4.05 -2.03 -18.72
N ALA A 76 -2.98 -2.47 -18.05
CA ALA A 76 -2.22 -3.64 -18.44
C ALA A 76 -3.01 -4.94 -18.24
N ASP A 77 -3.80 -5.02 -17.16
CA ASP A 77 -4.66 -6.17 -16.88
C ASP A 77 -5.81 -6.28 -17.90
N ALA A 78 -6.42 -5.14 -18.26
CA ALA A 78 -7.40 -5.08 -19.34
C ALA A 78 -6.80 -5.56 -20.68
N ALA A 79 -5.64 -5.02 -21.07
CA ALA A 79 -4.95 -5.42 -22.31
C ALA A 79 -4.61 -6.92 -22.35
N THR A 80 -4.11 -7.46 -21.24
CA THR A 80 -3.75 -8.88 -21.11
C THR A 80 -4.99 -9.79 -21.17
N SER A 81 -6.11 -9.34 -20.61
CA SER A 81 -7.38 -10.07 -20.66
C SER A 81 -7.97 -10.12 -22.07
N ILE A 82 -7.89 -9.03 -22.83
CA ILE A 82 -8.36 -8.95 -24.22
C ILE A 82 -7.48 -9.85 -25.10
N ALA A 83 -6.16 -9.79 -24.94
CA ALA A 83 -5.22 -10.64 -25.67
C ALA A 83 -5.48 -12.14 -25.42
N LYS A 84 -5.71 -12.54 -24.16
CA LYS A 84 -6.08 -13.93 -23.83
C LYS A 84 -7.42 -14.34 -24.45
N GLN A 85 -8.41 -13.46 -24.46
CA GLN A 85 -9.70 -13.72 -25.08
C GLN A 85 -9.58 -13.88 -26.60
N ALA A 86 -8.81 -13.03 -27.28
CA ALA A 86 -8.54 -13.13 -28.71
C ALA A 86 -7.83 -14.45 -29.06
N LEU A 87 -6.83 -14.85 -28.27
CA LEU A 87 -6.13 -16.13 -28.47
C LEU A 87 -7.07 -17.33 -28.30
N LYS A 88 -7.97 -17.28 -27.31
CA LYS A 88 -8.97 -18.34 -27.08
C LYS A 88 -9.98 -18.43 -28.22
N ALA A 89 -10.40 -17.28 -28.77
CA ALA A 89 -11.28 -17.23 -29.94
C ALA A 89 -10.60 -17.83 -31.18
N ALA A 90 -9.35 -17.47 -31.46
CA ALA A 90 -8.59 -18.00 -32.59
C ALA A 90 -8.36 -19.52 -32.49
N LYS A 91 -8.06 -20.04 -31.28
CA LYS A 91 -7.91 -21.49 -31.06
C LYS A 91 -9.22 -22.25 -31.34
N LYS A 92 -10.36 -21.70 -30.93
CA LYS A 92 -11.67 -22.30 -31.17
C LYS A 92 -12.02 -22.33 -32.67
N GLU A 93 -11.67 -21.28 -33.41
CA GLU A 93 -11.91 -21.21 -34.86
C GLU A 93 -11.04 -22.23 -35.63
N GLY A 94 -9.77 -22.37 -35.25
CA GLY A 94 -8.88 -23.39 -35.82
C GLY A 94 -9.34 -24.82 -35.53
N GLU A 95 -9.85 -25.07 -34.32
CA GLU A 95 -10.43 -26.36 -33.95
C GLU A 95 -11.66 -26.67 -34.80
N GLN A 96 -12.60 -25.73 -34.97
CA GLN A 96 -13.78 -25.95 -35.83
C GLN A 96 -13.43 -26.22 -37.29
N ARG A 97 -12.41 -25.56 -37.85
CA ARG A 97 -11.96 -25.80 -39.24
C ARG A 97 -11.33 -27.18 -39.42
N GLY A 98 -10.77 -27.79 -38.37
CA GLY A 98 -10.19 -29.13 -38.40
C GLY A 98 -11.21 -30.28 -38.44
N TRP A 99 -12.49 -30.04 -38.14
CA TRP A 99 -13.56 -31.05 -38.28
C TRP A 99 -14.13 -31.13 -39.70
N PHE A 100 -13.81 -30.16 -40.57
CA PHE A 100 -14.32 -30.07 -41.94
C PHE A 100 -13.32 -30.52 -43.02
N ASN A 101 -12.13 -31.00 -42.62
CA ASN A 101 -11.13 -31.66 -43.47
C ASN A 101 -10.96 -33.11 -43.03
#